data_AF-A0A6G8RRG6-F1
#
_entry.id   AF-A0A6G8RRG6-F1
#
_cell.length_a   1.000
_cell.length_b   1.000
_cell.length_c   1.000
_cell.angle_alpha   90.00
_cell.angle_beta   90.00
_cell.angle_gamma   90.00
#
_symmetry.space_group_name_H-M   'P 1'
#
loop_
_entity.id
_entity.type
_entity.pdbx_description
1 polymer ?
#
loop_
_entity_poly.entity_id
_entity_poly.type
_entity_poly.pdbx_seq_one_letter_code
_entity_poly.pdbx_strand_id
1 'polypeptide(L)'
;MASAGDYTNVDNATKAVNAGDLNNAVLDVVDKGLTFTANSGTAHKATLGTSISIKGAEDNSAFSTESDQGKNIYTQVETDGTIRIGLANNLDLGVQGSILVGSTSIVNGAVTGLSNTTWTGTNVQADRAATEGQLQQVSQAQIETNNTAVKYATSEQNGNTVVDYQNIVLAAPEAIVSKDATTNKISTQVVQPSVIWQVQVTTPMSIMRPKRSMRVI
;
A
#
# COMPACT_ATOMS: atom_id res chain seq x y z
N MET A 1 -74.47 2.67 -41.14
CA MET A 1 -73.50 3.05 -40.09
C MET A 1 -72.94 1.77 -39.50
N ALA A 2 -71.63 1.58 -39.55
CA ALA A 2 -70.95 0.56 -38.75
C ALA A 2 -69.51 1.06 -38.57
N SER A 3 -69.35 2.01 -37.66
CA SER A 3 -68.09 2.14 -36.94
C SER A 3 -68.18 1.15 -35.80
N ALA A 4 -67.11 0.41 -35.53
CA ALA A 4 -67.04 -0.41 -34.33
C ALA A 4 -67.24 0.46 -33.07
N GLY A 5 -66.98 1.77 -33.13
CA GLY A 5 -67.15 2.75 -32.05
C GLY A 5 -66.15 2.56 -30.91
N ASP A 6 -65.75 1.32 -30.66
CA ASP A 6 -64.77 0.87 -29.69
C ASP A 6 -64.04 -0.36 -30.24
N TYR A 7 -62.73 -0.21 -30.51
CA TYR A 7 -61.87 -1.27 -31.03
C TYR A 7 -61.40 -2.26 -29.94
N THR A 8 -61.65 -1.96 -28.66
CA THR A 8 -61.29 -2.84 -27.54
C THR A 8 -62.37 -3.88 -27.24
N ASN A 9 -63.60 -3.67 -27.73
CA ASN A 9 -64.70 -4.59 -27.55
C ASN A 9 -64.63 -5.78 -28.54
N VAL A 10 -64.46 -6.99 -28.00
CA VAL A 10 -64.36 -8.24 -28.77
C VAL A 10 -65.60 -8.55 -29.62
N ASP A 11 -66.80 -8.09 -29.23
CA ASP A 11 -68.05 -8.27 -30.00
C ASP A 11 -68.05 -7.47 -31.33
N ASN A 12 -67.11 -6.54 -31.47
CA ASN A 12 -66.91 -5.77 -32.69
C ASN A 12 -65.87 -6.38 -33.64
N ALA A 13 -65.25 -7.53 -33.31
CA ALA A 13 -64.12 -8.08 -34.06
C ALA A 13 -64.40 -8.34 -35.56
N THR A 14 -65.65 -8.58 -35.94
CA THR A 14 -66.06 -8.80 -37.35
C THR A 14 -66.78 -7.61 -37.98
N LYS A 15 -66.87 -6.47 -37.27
CA LYS A 15 -67.51 -5.25 -37.79
C LYS A 15 -66.49 -4.43 -38.58
N ALA A 16 -66.97 -3.64 -39.53
CA ALA A 16 -66.13 -2.69 -40.26
C ALA A 16 -65.60 -1.61 -39.29
N VAL A 17 -64.33 -1.23 -39.47
CA VAL A 17 -63.67 -0.12 -38.75
C VAL A 17 -63.54 1.07 -39.69
N ASN A 18 -63.73 2.28 -39.16
CA ASN A 18 -63.43 3.50 -39.92
C ASN A 18 -61.97 3.96 -39.66
N ALA A 19 -61.50 4.96 -40.41
CA ALA A 19 -60.14 5.48 -40.26
C ALA A 19 -59.85 6.08 -38.88
N GLY A 20 -60.86 6.66 -38.21
CA GLY A 20 -60.75 7.15 -36.84
C GLY A 20 -60.58 6.02 -35.82
N ASP A 21 -61.34 4.94 -35.97
CA ASP A 21 -61.23 3.73 -35.14
C ASP A 21 -59.81 3.15 -35.27
N LEU A 22 -59.29 3.04 -36.51
CA LEU A 22 -57.93 2.60 -36.78
C LEU A 22 -56.89 3.55 -36.17
N ASN A 23 -57.04 4.86 -36.38
CA ASN A 23 -56.12 5.86 -35.84
C ASN A 23 -56.05 5.81 -34.31
N ASN A 24 -57.20 5.67 -33.64
CA ASN A 24 -57.26 5.57 -32.19
C ASN A 24 -56.58 4.30 -31.67
N ALA A 25 -56.79 3.15 -32.33
CA ALA A 25 -56.12 1.91 -31.99
C ALA A 25 -54.59 2.01 -32.16
N VAL A 26 -54.13 2.65 -33.23
CA VAL A 26 -52.70 2.90 -33.46
C VAL A 26 -52.11 3.79 -32.39
N LEU A 27 -52.78 4.90 -32.04
CA LEU A 27 -52.32 5.82 -30.99
C LEU A 27 -52.22 5.12 -29.63
N ASP A 28 -53.22 4.30 -29.25
CA ASP A 28 -53.20 3.56 -27.99
C ASP A 28 -52.02 2.56 -27.90
N VAL A 29 -51.72 1.84 -28.97
CA VAL A 29 -50.56 0.93 -29.01
C VAL A 29 -49.24 1.69 -28.92
N VAL A 30 -49.10 2.80 -29.66
CA VAL A 30 -47.91 3.65 -29.62
C VAL A 30 -47.71 4.20 -28.21
N ASP A 31 -48.79 4.65 -27.57
CA ASP A 31 -48.76 5.22 -26.24
C ASP A 31 -48.50 4.17 -25.16
N LYS A 32 -48.87 2.90 -25.30
CA LYS A 32 -48.68 1.88 -24.24
C LYS A 32 -47.21 1.59 -23.90
N GLY A 33 -46.36 1.40 -24.91
CA GLY A 33 -44.90 1.29 -24.74
C GLY A 33 -44.42 0.29 -23.68
N LEU A 34 -43.16 0.44 -23.24
CA LEU A 34 -42.60 -0.25 -22.07
C LEU A 34 -42.44 0.74 -20.91
N THR A 35 -42.77 0.32 -19.69
CA THR A 35 -42.54 1.10 -18.47
C THR A 35 -41.43 0.46 -17.65
N PHE A 36 -40.35 1.22 -17.43
CA PHE A 36 -39.19 0.82 -16.65
C PHE A 36 -39.30 1.42 -15.25
N THR A 37 -39.31 0.56 -14.24
CA THR A 37 -39.31 0.94 -12.82
C THR A 37 -37.98 0.53 -12.17
N ALA A 38 -37.59 1.22 -11.10
CA ALA A 38 -36.39 0.91 -10.34
C ALA A 38 -36.67 1.08 -8.83
N ASN A 39 -35.70 0.71 -7.99
CA ASN A 39 -35.81 0.85 -6.53
C ASN A 39 -35.97 2.30 -6.06
N SER A 40 -35.62 3.27 -6.91
CA SER A 40 -35.72 4.70 -6.63
C SER A 40 -35.92 5.49 -7.93
N GLY A 41 -36.41 6.72 -7.83
CA GLY A 41 -36.73 7.57 -8.98
C GLY A 41 -38.15 7.37 -9.50
N THR A 42 -38.49 8.05 -10.59
CA THR A 42 -39.80 7.94 -11.25
C THR A 42 -39.75 6.91 -12.37
N ALA A 43 -40.83 6.16 -12.57
CA ALA A 43 -40.94 5.24 -13.70
C ALA A 43 -40.74 5.96 -15.04
N HIS A 44 -39.97 5.35 -15.95
CA HIS A 44 -39.76 5.86 -17.29
C HIS A 44 -40.58 5.07 -18.30
N LYS A 45 -41.41 5.75 -19.09
CA LYS A 45 -42.22 5.13 -20.14
C LYS A 45 -41.62 5.40 -21.51
N ALA A 46 -41.11 4.36 -22.15
CA ALA A 46 -40.62 4.41 -23.51
C ALA A 46 -41.74 3.98 -24.46
N THR A 47 -42.32 4.94 -25.19
CA THR A 47 -43.35 4.68 -26.20
C THR A 47 -42.75 4.03 -27.45
N LEU A 48 -43.59 3.37 -28.24
CA LEU A 48 -43.11 2.70 -29.46
C LEU A 48 -42.49 3.72 -30.42
N GLY A 49 -41.30 3.40 -30.95
CA GLY A 49 -40.56 4.29 -31.85
C GLY A 49 -39.61 5.28 -31.15
N THR A 50 -39.53 5.26 -29.82
CA THR A 50 -38.51 6.00 -29.06
C THR A 50 -37.24 5.17 -28.82
N SER A 51 -36.12 5.84 -28.59
CA SER A 51 -34.85 5.22 -28.21
C SER A 51 -34.66 5.28 -26.70
N ILE A 52 -34.06 4.22 -26.15
CA ILE A 52 -33.63 4.16 -24.76
C ILE A 52 -32.11 4.10 -24.72
N SER A 53 -31.49 4.94 -23.91
CA SER A 53 -30.06 4.89 -23.63
C SER A 53 -29.84 4.43 -22.19
N ILE A 54 -29.07 3.36 -22.01
CA ILE A 54 -28.64 2.86 -20.70
C ILE A 54 -27.15 3.15 -20.59
N LYS A 55 -26.78 4.07 -19.70
CA LYS A 55 -25.39 4.50 -19.49
C LYS A 55 -25.08 4.59 -18.00
N GLY A 56 -23.80 4.46 -17.67
CA GLY A 56 -23.28 4.79 -16.34
C GLY A 56 -23.17 6.30 -16.16
N ALA A 57 -22.03 6.77 -15.65
CA ALA A 57 -21.74 8.20 -15.59
C ALA A 57 -21.57 8.80 -17.01
N GLU A 58 -21.83 10.10 -17.16
CA GLU A 58 -21.65 10.82 -18.43
C GLU A 58 -20.21 10.76 -18.94
N ASP A 59 -19.23 10.73 -18.02
CA ASP A 59 -17.81 10.72 -18.36
C ASP A 59 -17.33 9.33 -18.87
N ASN A 60 -18.15 8.29 -18.74
CA ASN A 60 -17.82 6.94 -19.23
C ASN A 60 -18.00 6.86 -20.75
N SER A 61 -16.98 7.28 -21.50
CA SER A 61 -17.02 7.40 -22.97
C SER A 61 -16.24 6.33 -23.74
N ALA A 62 -15.28 5.64 -23.11
CA ALA A 62 -14.36 4.72 -23.77
C ALA A 62 -14.58 3.24 -23.35
N PHE A 63 -15.70 2.65 -23.79
CA PHE A 63 -16.11 1.29 -23.38
C PHE A 63 -15.03 0.21 -23.65
N SER A 64 -14.37 0.26 -24.81
CA SER A 64 -13.43 -0.82 -25.21
C SER A 64 -12.10 -0.81 -24.47
N THR A 65 -11.67 0.32 -23.90
CA THR A 65 -10.36 0.46 -23.23
C THR A 65 -10.45 0.70 -21.73
N GLU A 66 -11.53 1.35 -21.26
CA GLU A 66 -11.69 1.77 -19.86
C GLU A 66 -12.78 0.97 -19.12
N SER A 67 -13.28 -0.12 -19.71
CA SER A 67 -14.22 -1.03 -19.04
C SER A 67 -13.81 -2.48 -19.17
N ASP A 68 -14.46 -3.33 -18.40
CA ASP A 68 -14.38 -4.79 -18.52
C ASP A 68 -15.15 -5.33 -19.74
N GLN A 69 -15.71 -4.45 -20.58
CA GLN A 69 -16.53 -4.78 -21.74
C GLN A 69 -17.74 -5.67 -21.38
N GLY A 70 -18.25 -5.53 -20.16
CA GLY A 70 -19.39 -6.30 -19.65
C GLY A 70 -19.02 -7.69 -19.15
N LYS A 71 -17.73 -8.06 -19.09
CA LYS A 71 -17.29 -9.38 -18.60
C LYS A 71 -17.80 -9.73 -17.20
N ASN A 72 -17.90 -8.74 -16.30
CA ASN A 72 -18.28 -9.01 -14.92
C ASN A 72 -19.77 -8.90 -14.66
N ILE A 73 -20.59 -8.49 -15.64
CA ILE A 73 -22.03 -8.33 -15.48
C ILE A 73 -22.77 -9.49 -16.13
N TYR A 74 -23.44 -10.29 -15.30
CA TYR A 74 -24.28 -11.40 -15.74
C TYR A 74 -25.75 -10.97 -15.75
N THR A 75 -26.50 -11.44 -16.74
CA THR A 75 -27.94 -11.21 -16.82
C THR A 75 -28.69 -12.54 -16.96
N GLN A 76 -29.87 -12.61 -16.34
CA GLN A 76 -30.73 -13.79 -16.40
C GLN A 76 -32.18 -13.35 -16.44
N VAL A 77 -32.98 -13.99 -17.28
CA VAL A 77 -34.45 -13.84 -17.26
C VAL A 77 -35.03 -14.98 -16.44
N GLU A 78 -35.77 -14.63 -15.40
CA GLU A 78 -36.49 -15.57 -14.52
C GLU A 78 -37.82 -16.01 -15.15
N THR A 79 -38.44 -17.06 -14.61
CA THR A 79 -39.71 -17.59 -15.13
C THR A 79 -40.87 -16.59 -15.07
N ASP A 80 -40.83 -15.65 -14.12
CA ASP A 80 -41.83 -14.58 -13.98
C ASP A 80 -41.55 -13.35 -14.86
N GLY A 81 -40.50 -13.40 -15.69
CA GLY A 81 -40.08 -12.30 -16.56
C GLY A 81 -39.15 -11.29 -15.90
N THR A 82 -38.80 -11.45 -14.61
CA THR A 82 -37.81 -10.59 -13.94
C THR A 82 -36.44 -10.75 -14.60
N ILE A 83 -35.77 -9.64 -14.91
CA ILE A 83 -34.37 -9.64 -15.36
C ILE A 83 -33.47 -9.42 -14.14
N ARG A 84 -32.71 -10.45 -13.75
CA ARG A 84 -31.66 -10.31 -12.74
C ARG A 84 -30.38 -9.82 -13.38
N ILE A 85 -29.67 -8.98 -12.63
CA ILE A 85 -28.32 -8.53 -12.94
C ILE A 85 -27.43 -8.94 -11.77
N GLY A 86 -26.37 -9.71 -12.06
CA GLY A 86 -25.41 -10.20 -11.08
C GLY A 86 -24.00 -9.75 -11.39
N LEU A 87 -23.17 -9.66 -10.35
CA LEU A 87 -21.72 -9.49 -10.50
C LEU A 87 -21.05 -10.85 -10.57
N ALA A 88 -19.96 -10.95 -11.33
CA ALA A 88 -19.08 -12.11 -11.31
C ALA A 88 -18.50 -12.32 -9.90
N ASN A 89 -18.37 -13.58 -9.48
CA ASN A 89 -17.70 -13.93 -8.21
C ASN A 89 -16.24 -13.46 -8.20
N ASN A 90 -15.59 -13.50 -9.37
CA ASN A 90 -14.24 -13.01 -9.58
C ASN A 90 -14.32 -11.85 -10.58
N LEU A 91 -14.02 -10.64 -10.12
CA LEU A 91 -13.99 -9.47 -10.99
C LEU A 91 -12.69 -9.45 -11.80
N ASP A 92 -12.80 -9.59 -13.13
CA ASP A 92 -11.73 -9.31 -14.08
C ASP A 92 -11.85 -7.86 -14.55
N LEU A 93 -11.04 -6.97 -13.97
CA LEU A 93 -11.01 -5.56 -14.32
C LEU A 93 -10.01 -5.24 -15.44
N GLY A 94 -9.37 -6.26 -16.04
CA GLY A 94 -8.35 -6.10 -17.06
C GLY A 94 -7.04 -5.49 -16.55
N VAL A 95 -6.14 -5.18 -17.48
CA VAL A 95 -4.77 -4.70 -17.17
C VAL A 95 -4.73 -3.31 -16.54
N GLN A 96 -5.70 -2.46 -16.87
CA GLN A 96 -5.86 -1.11 -16.29
C GLN A 96 -6.81 -1.11 -15.08
N GLY A 97 -7.31 -2.28 -14.70
CA GLY A 97 -8.26 -2.45 -13.62
C GLY A 97 -7.69 -2.02 -12.28
N SER A 98 -8.49 -1.30 -11.49
CA SER A 98 -8.13 -0.92 -10.13
C SER A 98 -9.35 -0.89 -9.22
N ILE A 99 -9.11 -1.01 -7.91
CA ILE A 99 -10.14 -0.87 -6.88
C ILE A 99 -9.73 0.25 -5.94
N LEU A 100 -10.59 1.27 -5.78
CA LEU A 100 -10.41 2.36 -4.84
C LEU A 100 -11.44 2.26 -3.71
N VAL A 101 -10.97 2.16 -2.47
CA VAL A 101 -11.80 2.13 -1.26
C VAL A 101 -11.31 3.22 -0.30
N GLY A 102 -12.07 4.32 -0.20
CA GLY A 102 -11.61 5.51 0.51
C GLY A 102 -10.31 6.05 -0.11
N SER A 103 -9.23 6.07 0.66
CA SER A 103 -7.89 6.42 0.17
C SER A 103 -7.03 5.23 -0.26
N THR A 104 -7.47 4.00 -0.02
CA THR A 104 -6.70 2.78 -0.33
C THR A 104 -6.98 2.31 -1.75
N SER A 105 -5.94 2.05 -2.53
CA SER A 105 -6.04 1.60 -3.92
C SER A 105 -5.32 0.28 -4.15
N ILE A 106 -5.95 -0.63 -4.88
CA ILE A 106 -5.35 -1.84 -5.43
C ILE A 106 -5.12 -1.61 -6.92
N VAL A 107 -3.86 -1.47 -7.30
CA VAL A 107 -3.46 -1.17 -8.68
C VAL A 107 -2.09 -1.78 -8.96
N ASN A 108 -1.93 -2.37 -10.14
CA ASN A 108 -0.67 -2.96 -10.60
C ASN A 108 -0.02 -3.94 -9.59
N GLY A 109 -0.84 -4.74 -8.91
CA GLY A 109 -0.37 -5.72 -7.91
C GLY A 109 0.08 -5.13 -6.57
N ALA A 110 -0.06 -3.80 -6.38
CA ALA A 110 0.27 -3.12 -5.14
C ALA A 110 -0.99 -2.66 -4.41
N VAL A 111 -0.92 -2.66 -3.08
CA VAL A 111 -1.90 -1.99 -2.21
C VAL A 111 -1.27 -0.72 -1.67
N THR A 112 -1.85 0.43 -2.01
CA THR A 112 -1.32 1.77 -1.68
C THR A 112 -2.35 2.61 -0.92
N GLY A 113 -1.91 3.74 -0.34
CA GLY A 113 -2.80 4.64 0.40
C GLY A 113 -3.23 4.13 1.78
N LEU A 114 -2.43 3.22 2.36
CA LEU A 114 -2.61 2.68 3.70
C LEU A 114 -2.15 3.68 4.77
N SER A 115 -2.91 3.81 5.86
CA SER A 115 -2.57 4.70 6.98
C SER A 115 -1.63 4.08 8.02
N ASN A 116 -1.50 2.75 8.02
CA ASN A 116 -0.67 1.99 8.97
C ASN A 116 0.83 2.06 8.59
N THR A 117 1.45 3.24 8.67
CA THR A 117 2.81 3.47 8.15
C THR A 117 3.91 3.51 9.21
N THR A 118 3.55 3.50 10.50
CA THR A 118 4.51 3.63 11.61
C THR A 118 4.35 2.49 12.60
N TRP A 119 5.45 1.92 13.07
CA TRP A 119 5.45 0.90 14.12
C TRP A 119 5.66 1.57 15.48
N THR A 120 4.64 1.54 16.34
CA THR A 120 4.69 2.15 17.69
C THR A 120 5.00 1.15 18.80
N GLY A 121 5.16 -0.14 18.48
CA GLY A 121 5.36 -1.21 19.45
C GLY A 121 4.17 -1.47 20.40
N THR A 122 3.07 -0.73 20.23
CA THR A 122 1.86 -0.78 21.08
C THR A 122 0.64 -0.94 20.19
N ASN A 123 -0.44 -1.56 20.69
CA ASN A 123 -1.67 -1.82 19.93
C ASN A 123 -1.49 -2.73 18.69
N VAL A 124 -0.76 -3.84 18.85
CA VAL A 124 -0.58 -4.84 17.79
C VAL A 124 -1.91 -5.41 17.33
N GLN A 125 -2.12 -5.41 16.02
CA GLN A 125 -3.30 -5.98 15.36
C GLN A 125 -2.85 -7.26 14.69
N ALA A 126 -3.13 -8.40 15.31
CA ALA A 126 -2.52 -9.69 14.96
C ALA A 126 -2.83 -10.18 13.55
N ASP A 127 -3.94 -9.73 12.97
CA ASP A 127 -4.45 -10.11 11.65
C ASP A 127 -4.21 -9.03 10.57
N ARG A 128 -3.54 -7.94 10.92
CA ARG A 128 -3.27 -6.83 10.00
C ARG A 128 -1.87 -6.95 9.41
N ALA A 129 -1.78 -6.89 8.08
CA ALA A 129 -0.50 -6.81 7.40
C ALA A 129 0.25 -5.51 7.75
N ALA A 130 1.58 -5.60 7.88
CA ALA A 130 2.45 -4.45 8.01
C ALA A 130 2.71 -3.79 6.65
N THR A 131 2.95 -2.48 6.63
CA THR A 131 3.40 -1.79 5.41
C THR A 131 4.91 -1.91 5.23
N GLU A 132 5.40 -1.71 3.99
CA GLU A 132 6.83 -1.66 3.70
C GLU A 132 7.58 -0.61 4.54
N GLY A 133 6.93 0.51 4.84
CA GLY A 133 7.47 1.54 5.74
C GLY A 133 7.68 1.05 7.18
N GLN A 134 6.76 0.23 7.71
CA GLN A 134 6.93 -0.39 9.02
C GLN A 134 8.05 -1.45 9.01
N LEU A 135 8.13 -2.25 7.95
CA LEU A 135 9.20 -3.24 7.78
C LEU A 135 10.57 -2.57 7.69
N GLN A 136 10.67 -1.41 7.01
CA GLN A 136 11.88 -0.60 6.98
C GLN A 136 12.27 -0.11 8.37
N GLN A 137 11.34 0.40 9.18
CA GLN A 137 11.63 0.84 10.56
C GLN A 137 12.21 -0.30 11.41
N VAL A 138 11.63 -1.50 11.30
CA VAL A 138 12.14 -2.70 12.00
C VAL A 138 13.53 -3.08 11.49
N SER A 139 13.75 -3.05 10.18
CA SER A 139 15.06 -3.33 9.60
C SER A 139 16.14 -2.34 10.08
N GLN A 140 15.81 -1.06 10.25
CA GLN A 140 16.75 -0.07 10.77
C GLN A 140 17.05 -0.28 12.25
N ALA A 141 16.02 -0.54 13.08
CA ALA A 141 16.21 -0.85 14.50
C ALA A 141 17.11 -2.09 14.70
N GLN A 142 17.00 -3.09 13.82
CA GLN A 142 17.87 -4.27 13.82
C GLN A 142 19.33 -3.91 13.48
N ILE A 143 19.56 -3.04 12.49
CA ILE A 143 20.90 -2.56 12.13
C ILE A 143 21.54 -1.80 13.30
N GLU A 144 20.80 -0.92 13.97
CA GLU A 144 21.27 -0.17 15.14
C GLU A 144 21.66 -1.11 16.29
N THR A 145 20.82 -2.11 16.58
CA THR A 145 21.11 -3.14 17.57
C THR A 145 22.38 -3.91 17.20
N ASN A 146 22.52 -4.29 15.93
CA ASN A 146 23.67 -5.03 15.42
C ASN A 146 24.97 -4.19 15.43
N ASN A 147 24.89 -2.87 15.29
CA ASN A 147 26.08 -2.00 15.32
C ASN A 147 26.66 -1.84 16.73
N THR A 148 25.85 -2.04 17.77
CA THR A 148 26.26 -1.88 19.17
C THR A 148 26.49 -3.20 19.89
N ALA A 149 26.03 -4.32 19.32
CA ALA A 149 26.21 -5.65 19.89
C ALA A 149 27.67 -6.14 19.85
N VAL A 150 28.08 -6.85 20.90
CA VAL A 150 29.28 -7.70 20.88
C VAL A 150 28.96 -8.94 20.06
N LYS A 151 29.82 -9.26 19.08
CA LYS A 151 29.59 -10.35 18.13
C LYS A 151 30.60 -11.47 18.32
N TYR A 152 30.12 -12.70 18.18
CA TYR A 152 31.00 -13.84 17.99
C TYR A 152 31.81 -13.70 16.70
N ALA A 153 32.99 -14.31 16.68
CA ALA A 153 33.77 -14.47 15.47
C ALA A 153 32.98 -15.28 14.45
N THR A 154 33.28 -15.06 13.18
CA THR A 154 32.78 -15.89 12.09
C THR A 154 33.94 -16.58 11.41
N SER A 155 33.72 -17.81 10.97
CA SER A 155 34.65 -18.58 10.16
C SER A 155 33.97 -19.01 8.87
N GLU A 156 34.75 -19.39 7.86
CA GLU A 156 34.20 -20.02 6.67
C GLU A 156 34.37 -21.53 6.75
N GLN A 157 33.26 -22.24 6.54
CA GLN A 157 33.27 -23.69 6.38
C GLN A 157 32.48 -24.06 5.14
N ASN A 158 33.13 -24.73 4.19
CA ASN A 158 32.52 -25.19 2.94
C ASN A 158 31.79 -24.08 2.14
N GLY A 159 32.28 -22.84 2.18
CA GLY A 159 31.68 -21.70 1.47
C GLY A 159 30.54 -20.99 2.22
N ASN A 160 30.22 -21.41 3.46
CA ASN A 160 29.26 -20.71 4.32
C ASN A 160 29.95 -20.01 5.48
N THR A 161 29.42 -18.84 5.85
CA THR A 161 29.76 -18.16 7.10
C THR A 161 29.14 -18.91 8.27
N VAL A 162 29.98 -19.41 9.18
CA VAL A 162 29.58 -20.10 10.41
C VAL A 162 29.98 -19.26 11.62
N VAL A 163 29.08 -19.16 12.59
CA VAL A 163 29.34 -18.49 13.87
C VAL A 163 30.25 -19.37 14.71
N ASP A 164 31.39 -18.81 15.16
CA ASP A 164 32.29 -19.44 16.13
C ASP A 164 31.93 -18.96 17.54
N TYR A 165 31.12 -19.75 18.23
CA TYR A 165 30.63 -19.45 19.57
C TYR A 165 31.73 -19.40 20.65
N GLN A 166 32.95 -19.86 20.35
CA GLN A 166 34.05 -19.88 21.30
C GLN A 166 34.84 -18.57 21.29
N ASN A 167 34.71 -17.75 20.25
CA ASN A 167 35.54 -16.55 20.05
C ASN A 167 34.68 -15.31 19.82
N ILE A 168 35.14 -14.17 20.31
CA ILE A 168 34.51 -12.86 20.11
C ILE A 168 35.54 -11.96 19.42
N VAL A 169 35.12 -11.19 18.41
CA VAL A 169 35.99 -10.23 17.72
C VAL A 169 35.63 -8.83 18.16
N LEU A 170 36.64 -8.09 18.67
CA LEU A 170 36.53 -6.67 18.99
C LEU A 170 37.15 -5.87 17.84
N ALA A 171 36.51 -4.77 17.45
CA ALA A 171 36.89 -4.02 16.24
C ALA A 171 38.28 -3.35 16.29
N ALA A 172 38.93 -3.28 17.46
CA ALA A 172 40.24 -2.65 17.61
C ALA A 172 41.38 -3.67 17.36
N PRO A 173 42.32 -3.39 16.43
CA PRO A 173 43.36 -4.35 16.04
C PRO A 173 44.42 -4.64 17.12
N GLU A 174 44.67 -3.71 18.04
CA GLU A 174 45.60 -3.89 19.16
C GLU A 174 45.06 -3.20 20.43
N ALA A 175 44.32 -3.95 21.25
CA ALA A 175 43.75 -3.43 22.49
C ALA A 175 44.02 -4.35 23.68
N ILE A 176 44.35 -3.76 24.83
CA ILE A 176 44.35 -4.47 26.11
C ILE A 176 42.90 -4.60 26.55
N VAL A 177 42.45 -5.85 26.74
CA VAL A 177 41.09 -6.18 27.19
C VAL A 177 41.14 -6.47 28.69
N SER A 178 40.29 -5.80 29.47
CA SER A 178 40.14 -6.05 30.90
C SER A 178 38.67 -6.19 31.26
N LYS A 179 38.36 -7.10 32.19
CA LYS A 179 37.01 -7.25 32.77
C LYS A 179 37.02 -6.66 34.16
N ASP A 180 36.12 -5.71 34.41
CA ASP A 180 35.87 -5.22 35.74
C ASP A 180 35.15 -6.29 36.58
N ALA A 181 35.73 -6.67 37.71
CA ALA A 181 35.25 -7.79 38.53
C ALA A 181 33.91 -7.51 39.24
N THR A 182 33.52 -6.25 39.38
CA THR A 182 32.31 -5.83 40.12
C THR A 182 31.14 -5.58 39.17
N THR A 183 31.39 -4.94 38.03
CA THR A 183 30.38 -4.53 37.04
C THR A 183 30.28 -5.47 35.85
N ASN A 184 31.20 -6.43 35.71
CA ASN A 184 31.36 -7.32 34.56
C ASN A 184 31.60 -6.59 33.21
N LYS A 185 31.90 -5.29 33.24
CA LYS A 185 32.16 -4.50 32.03
C LYS A 185 33.50 -4.90 31.42
N ILE A 186 33.51 -5.15 30.11
CA ILE A 186 34.73 -5.35 29.33
C ILE A 186 35.18 -3.99 28.80
N SER A 187 36.44 -3.61 29.06
CA SER A 187 37.05 -2.37 28.58
C SER A 187 38.26 -2.65 27.70
N THR A 188 38.39 -1.91 26.61
CA THR A 188 39.52 -1.94 25.68
C THR A 188 40.34 -0.66 25.81
N GLN A 189 41.64 -0.75 26.10
CA GLN A 189 42.57 0.38 26.00
C GLN A 189 43.49 0.22 24.79
N VAL A 190 43.63 1.29 24.00
CA VAL A 190 44.63 1.36 22.93
C VAL A 190 46.00 1.49 23.57
N VAL A 191 46.95 0.66 23.14
CA VAL A 191 48.35 0.80 23.56
C VAL A 191 48.91 2.10 22.97
N GLN A 192 49.13 3.10 23.81
CA GLN A 192 49.87 4.31 23.40
C GLN A 192 51.36 3.95 23.29
N PRO A 193 52.06 4.28 22.18
CA PRO A 193 53.50 4.08 22.11
C PRO A 193 54.20 4.94 23.16
N SER A 194 54.92 4.32 24.09
CA SER A 194 55.68 5.01 25.14
C SER A 194 56.72 5.95 24.53
N VAL A 195 56.54 7.26 24.66
CA VAL A 195 57.59 8.24 24.35
C VAL A 195 58.60 8.24 25.49
N ILE A 196 59.64 7.40 25.39
CA ILE A 196 60.76 7.37 26.34
C ILE A 196 61.92 8.16 25.75
N TRP A 197 61.90 9.49 25.89
CA TRP A 197 63.12 10.30 25.83
C TRP A 197 62.95 11.57 26.67
N GLN A 198 63.35 11.50 27.95
CA GLN A 198 63.88 12.67 28.65
C GLN A 198 65.34 12.40 28.97
N VAL A 199 66.23 12.82 28.07
CA VAL A 199 67.63 13.08 28.44
C VAL A 199 67.60 14.31 29.33
N GLN A 200 67.90 14.14 30.62
CA GLN A 200 68.13 15.25 31.53
C GLN A 200 69.35 16.02 31.04
N VAL A 201 69.13 17.16 30.40
CA VAL A 201 70.20 18.11 30.09
C VAL A 201 70.59 18.81 31.38
N THR A 202 71.68 18.40 32.02
CA THR A 202 72.32 19.20 33.08
C THR A 202 73.16 20.30 32.43
N THR A 203 72.73 21.56 32.56
CA THR A 203 73.54 22.76 32.25
C THR A 203 74.37 23.21 33.48
N PRO A 204 75.41 24.03 33.29
CA PRO A 204 76.79 23.68 33.68
C PRO A 204 77.28 24.23 35.03
N MET A 205 78.31 23.58 35.60
CA MET A 205 79.08 24.07 36.75
C MET A 205 79.77 25.41 36.45
N SER A 206 79.37 26.45 37.18
CA SER A 206 79.99 27.78 37.14
C SER A 206 81.28 27.81 37.97
N ILE A 207 82.44 27.97 37.32
CA ILE A 207 83.73 28.14 38.00
C ILE A 207 83.82 29.57 38.56
N MET A 208 83.63 29.71 39.88
CA MET A 208 83.82 30.98 40.61
C MET A 208 85.31 31.17 40.93
N ARG A 209 85.94 32.23 40.40
CA ARG A 209 87.31 32.64 40.79
C ARG A 209 87.29 33.35 42.16
N PRO A 210 88.26 33.10 43.06
CA PRO A 210 88.26 33.68 44.39
C PRO A 210 88.68 35.16 44.39
N LYS A 211 87.92 36.00 45.11
CA LYS A 211 88.23 37.40 45.43
C LYS A 211 89.33 37.44 46.49
N ARG A 212 90.48 38.05 46.17
CA ARG A 212 91.53 38.41 47.15
C ARG A 212 90.99 39.43 48.15
N SER A 213 91.20 39.19 49.45
CA SER A 213 91.21 40.22 50.48
C SER A 213 92.17 39.83 51.60
N MET A 214 93.29 40.55 51.71
CA MET A 214 94.20 40.64 52.87
C MET A 214 95.20 41.76 52.54
N ARG A 215 95.57 42.72 53.39
CA ARG A 215 95.04 43.36 54.62
C ARG A 215 95.85 44.68 54.72
N VAL A 216 95.29 45.70 55.35
CA VAL A 216 96.04 46.91 55.73
C VAL A 216 96.93 46.58 56.94
N ILE A 217 98.11 47.22 56.95
CA ILE A 217 99.28 47.14 57.86
C ILE A 217 100.22 45.94 57.61
#